data_AF-A0AAC9FXI3-F1
#
_entry.id   AF-A0AAC9FXI3-F1
#
_cell.length_a   1.000
_cell.length_b   1.000
_cell.length_c   1.000
_cell.angle_alpha   90.00
_cell.angle_beta   90.00
_cell.angle_gamma   90.00
#
_symmetry.space_group_name_H-M   'P 1'
#
loop_
_entity.id
_entity.type
_entity.pdbx_description
1 polymer ?
#
loop_
_entity_poly.entity_id
_entity_poly.type
_entity_poly.pdbx_seq_one_letter_code
_entity_poly.pdbx_strand_id
1 'polypeptide(L)'
;MKAALKAHLQSWMGRLEAQQDTERDRCSDFDPYSDYDFFLEYKVMGIATFLKQVAYQEDDLDLLALASKAEMQVESMIRDNEAAEEEADREHQERQQENYEHDERIRKACAYHFFTVPAFSIDTSKYEVMVQDAASRFTDPYKLSSLRRYLESDQVLGRVYEKVKSRLRRTFDRVGDSPTLEEIAQAFDTEMTNIYRLADAHVDRTIAQYAP
;
A
#
# COMPACT_ATOMS: atom_id res chain seq x y z
N MET A 1 51.66 11.30 2.22
CA MET A 1 50.39 10.97 1.55
C MET A 1 49.90 9.57 1.91
N LYS A 2 50.70 8.50 1.70
CA LYS A 2 50.40 7.11 2.08
C LYS A 2 49.96 6.90 3.54
N ALA A 3 50.71 7.42 4.51
CA ALA A 3 50.37 7.33 5.93
C ALA A 3 49.04 8.02 6.28
N ALA A 4 48.72 9.13 5.60
CA ALA A 4 47.45 9.84 5.78
C ALA A 4 46.29 9.02 5.20
N LEU A 5 46.43 8.43 4.02
CA LEU A 5 45.41 7.56 3.43
C LEU A 5 45.18 6.28 4.25
N LYS A 6 46.25 5.68 4.80
CA LYS A 6 46.14 4.54 5.73
C LYS A 6 45.38 4.90 7.00
N ALA A 7 45.69 6.05 7.61
CA ALA A 7 44.99 6.54 8.79
C ALA A 7 43.51 6.87 8.49
N HIS A 8 43.21 7.42 7.31
CA HIS A 8 41.85 7.69 6.88
C HIS A 8 41.04 6.40 6.67
N LEU A 9 41.63 5.39 6.00
CA LEU A 9 40.98 4.09 5.81
C LEU A 9 40.69 3.43 7.17
N GLN A 10 41.65 3.45 8.10
CA GLN A 10 41.45 2.92 9.45
C GLN A 10 40.35 3.68 10.22
N SER A 11 40.32 5.00 10.10
CA SER A 11 39.26 5.81 10.73
C SER A 11 37.88 5.50 10.14
N TRP A 12 37.78 5.27 8.83
CA TRP A 12 36.50 4.96 8.19
C TRP A 12 36.05 3.53 8.43
N MET A 13 36.97 2.55 8.47
CA MET A 13 36.63 1.20 8.92
C MET A 13 36.11 1.20 10.36
N GLY A 14 36.72 1.97 11.27
CA GLY A 14 36.21 2.10 12.64
C GLY A 14 34.82 2.76 12.72
N ARG A 15 34.50 3.66 11.78
CA ARG A 15 33.14 4.23 11.66
C ARG A 15 32.14 3.22 11.06
N LEU A 16 32.58 2.44 10.09
CA LEU A 16 31.80 1.39 9.42
C LEU A 16 31.41 0.28 10.43
N GLU A 17 32.36 -0.14 11.26
CA GLU A 17 32.13 -1.09 12.36
C GLU A 17 31.14 -0.54 13.39
N ALA A 18 31.29 0.74 13.78
CA ALA A 18 30.37 1.37 14.71
C ALA A 18 28.95 1.52 14.14
N GLN A 19 28.79 1.72 12.82
CA GLN A 19 27.47 1.74 12.17
C GLN A 19 26.80 0.36 12.22
N GLN A 20 27.55 -0.71 11.97
CA GLN A 20 27.06 -2.09 12.06
C GLN A 20 26.52 -2.47 13.44
N ASP A 21 27.22 -2.06 14.50
CA ASP A 21 26.79 -2.32 15.87
C ASP A 21 25.54 -1.50 16.26
N THR A 22 25.38 -0.33 15.66
CA THR A 22 24.23 0.56 15.92
C THR A 22 22.94 0.08 15.23
N GLU A 23 23.06 -0.63 14.10
CA GLU A 23 21.91 -1.22 13.38
C GLU A 23 21.35 -2.47 14.07
N ARG A 24 22.19 -3.21 14.82
CA ARG A 24 21.75 -4.37 15.61
C ARG A 24 20.88 -4.03 16.83
N ASP A 25 20.97 -2.80 17.34
CA ASP A 25 20.37 -2.40 18.62
C ASP A 25 19.09 -1.54 18.51
N ARG A 26 18.58 -1.27 17.30
CA ARG A 26 17.47 -0.30 17.13
C ARG A 26 16.07 -0.92 17.06
N CYS A 27 15.49 -1.06 18.24
CA CYS A 27 14.06 -0.80 18.47
C CYS A 27 13.88 0.67 18.90
N SER A 28 12.95 1.38 18.26
CA SER A 28 12.39 2.71 18.59
C SER A 28 13.16 3.97 18.16
N ASP A 29 12.43 4.81 17.41
CA ASP A 29 12.51 6.28 17.32
C ASP A 29 13.84 6.94 16.95
N PHE A 30 14.57 6.41 15.97
CA PHE A 30 15.72 7.12 15.40
C PHE A 30 15.37 7.84 14.09
N ASP A 31 15.69 9.14 14.02
CA ASP A 31 15.62 9.97 12.82
C ASP A 31 16.57 9.41 11.73
N PRO A 32 16.05 8.85 10.62
CA PRO A 32 16.87 8.19 9.61
C PRO A 32 17.79 9.15 8.84
N TYR A 33 17.73 10.47 9.08
CA TYR A 33 18.49 11.47 8.34
C TYR A 33 19.57 12.20 9.15
N SER A 34 19.79 11.87 10.43
CA SER A 34 20.57 12.76 11.30
C SER A 34 22.09 12.66 11.20
N ASP A 35 22.73 11.58 10.76
CA ASP A 35 24.21 11.51 10.68
C ASP A 35 24.78 10.29 9.92
N TYR A 36 24.01 9.68 9.02
CA TYR A 36 24.53 8.60 8.18
C TYR A 36 25.36 9.18 7.02
N ASP A 37 26.65 8.86 7.00
CA ASP A 37 27.50 9.03 5.82
C ASP A 37 26.98 8.05 4.74
N PHE A 38 25.90 8.44 4.03
CA PHE A 38 25.32 7.64 2.96
C PHE A 38 26.44 7.14 2.03
N PHE A 39 26.43 5.84 1.73
CA PHE A 39 27.43 5.15 0.93
C PHE A 39 28.84 5.03 1.58
N LEU A 40 28.96 5.07 2.91
CA LEU A 40 30.26 4.88 3.57
C LEU A 40 30.95 3.59 3.14
N GLU A 41 30.19 2.50 3.04
CA GLU A 41 30.64 1.20 2.51
C GLU A 41 31.29 1.35 1.12
N TYR A 42 30.63 2.01 0.16
CA TYR A 42 31.19 2.24 -1.18
C TYR A 42 32.39 3.21 -1.17
N LYS A 43 32.42 4.20 -0.25
CA LYS A 43 33.58 5.09 -0.07
C LYS A 43 34.79 4.31 0.46
N VAL A 44 34.59 3.43 1.45
CA VAL A 44 35.63 2.55 2.01
C VAL A 44 36.11 1.56 0.94
N MET A 45 35.18 0.98 0.17
CA MET A 45 35.50 0.11 -0.97
C MET A 45 36.43 0.82 -1.97
N GLY A 46 36.04 2.00 -2.44
CA GLY A 46 36.81 2.76 -3.42
C GLY A 46 38.23 3.11 -2.93
N ILE A 47 38.37 3.52 -1.66
CA ILE A 47 39.69 3.80 -1.08
C ILE A 47 40.51 2.52 -0.86
N ALA A 48 39.88 1.43 -0.42
CA ALA A 48 40.55 0.15 -0.25
C ALA A 48 41.12 -0.36 -1.58
N THR A 49 40.31 -0.35 -2.65
CA THR A 49 40.77 -0.76 -3.99
C THR A 49 41.92 0.13 -4.49
N PHE A 50 41.84 1.44 -4.29
CA PHE A 50 42.94 2.36 -4.65
C PHE A 50 44.22 2.06 -3.87
N LEU A 51 44.12 1.88 -2.55
CA LEU A 51 45.27 1.58 -1.70
C LEU A 51 45.89 0.22 -1.99
N LYS A 52 45.11 -0.79 -2.39
CA LYS A 52 45.64 -2.07 -2.88
C LYS A 52 46.50 -1.89 -4.13
N GLN A 53 46.05 -1.07 -5.10
CA GLN A 53 46.81 -0.81 -6.33
C GLN A 53 48.13 -0.10 -6.04
N VAL A 54 48.11 0.92 -5.18
CA VAL A 54 49.32 1.63 -4.74
C VAL A 54 50.27 0.69 -3.98
N ALA A 55 49.74 -0.11 -3.06
CA ALA A 55 50.52 -1.06 -2.26
C ALA A 55 51.21 -2.12 -3.12
N TYR A 56 50.52 -2.62 -4.15
CA TYR A 56 51.07 -3.57 -5.11
C TYR A 56 52.21 -2.97 -5.96
N GLN A 57 52.09 -1.71 -6.39
CA GLN A 57 53.14 -1.02 -7.16
C GLN A 57 54.39 -0.73 -6.32
N GLU A 58 54.24 -0.56 -5.01
CA GLU A 58 55.31 -0.22 -4.07
C GLU A 58 55.87 -1.43 -3.30
N ASP A 59 55.41 -2.66 -3.58
CA ASP A 59 55.71 -3.88 -2.81
C ASP A 59 55.47 -3.74 -1.29
N ASP A 60 54.47 -2.94 -0.89
CA ASP A 60 54.08 -2.77 0.51
C ASP A 60 53.02 -3.81 0.92
N LEU A 61 53.50 -4.96 1.40
CA LEU A 61 52.65 -6.07 1.83
C LEU A 61 51.73 -5.71 3.01
N ASP A 62 52.15 -4.83 3.92
CA ASP A 62 51.34 -4.45 5.09
C ASP A 62 50.14 -3.58 4.68
N LEU A 63 50.37 -2.65 3.76
CA LEU A 63 49.29 -1.82 3.21
C LEU A 63 48.36 -2.66 2.32
N LEU A 64 48.90 -3.59 1.54
CA LEU A 64 48.12 -4.49 0.71
C LEU A 64 47.21 -5.39 1.55
N ALA A 65 47.72 -5.95 2.65
CA ALA A 65 46.95 -6.76 3.58
C ALA A 65 45.83 -5.95 4.25
N LEU A 66 46.13 -4.72 4.71
CA LEU A 66 45.15 -3.85 5.35
C LEU A 66 44.03 -3.44 4.38
N ALA A 67 44.38 -3.05 3.16
CA ALA A 67 43.40 -2.64 2.16
C ALA A 67 42.56 -3.83 1.65
N SER A 68 43.15 -5.02 1.53
CA SER A 68 42.41 -6.24 1.17
C SER A 68 41.43 -6.66 2.27
N LYS A 69 41.83 -6.55 3.55
CA LYS A 69 40.93 -6.81 4.67
C LYS A 69 39.74 -5.85 4.67
N ALA A 70 39.98 -4.56 4.43
CA ALA A 70 38.94 -3.55 4.34
C ALA A 70 37.93 -3.85 3.23
N GLU A 71 38.43 -4.19 2.04
CA GLU A 71 37.61 -4.55 0.88
C GLU A 71 36.74 -5.78 1.16
N MET A 72 37.34 -6.87 1.67
CA MET A 72 36.60 -8.09 2.00
C MET A 72 35.52 -7.87 3.07
N GLN A 73 35.79 -7.01 4.06
CA GLN A 73 34.83 -6.67 5.11
C GLN A 73 33.64 -5.93 4.51
N VAL A 74 33.88 -4.90 3.69
CA VAL A 74 32.82 -4.16 3.01
C VAL A 74 32.02 -5.05 2.04
N GLU A 75 32.69 -5.93 1.28
CA GLU A 75 32.01 -6.87 0.38
C GLU A 75 31.12 -7.88 1.13
N SER A 76 31.51 -8.27 2.34
CA SER A 76 30.64 -9.09 3.20
C SER A 76 29.43 -8.29 3.65
N MET A 77 29.63 -7.04 4.09
CA MET A 77 28.56 -6.17 4.56
C MET A 77 27.51 -5.90 3.50
N ILE A 78 27.95 -5.53 2.30
CA ILE A 78 27.04 -5.27 1.17
C ILE A 78 26.22 -6.52 0.88
N ARG A 79 26.85 -7.70 0.80
CA ARG A 79 26.13 -8.96 0.54
C ARG A 79 25.14 -9.31 1.63
N ASP A 80 25.49 -9.12 2.89
CA ASP A 80 24.61 -9.42 4.02
C ASP A 80 23.40 -8.46 4.04
N ASN A 81 23.61 -7.19 3.72
CA ASN A 81 22.54 -6.19 3.60
C ASN A 81 21.63 -6.48 2.40
N GLU A 82 22.20 -6.73 1.21
CA GLU A 82 21.44 -7.11 0.01
C GLU A 82 20.60 -8.37 0.27
N ALA A 83 21.16 -9.38 0.92
CA ALA A 83 20.41 -10.60 1.27
C ALA A 83 19.26 -10.33 2.26
N ALA A 84 19.45 -9.41 3.22
CA ALA A 84 18.41 -9.00 4.15
C ALA A 84 17.30 -8.21 3.47
N GLU A 85 17.65 -7.30 2.55
CA GLU A 85 16.70 -6.56 1.72
C GLU A 85 15.90 -7.50 0.80
N GLU A 86 16.56 -8.45 0.15
CA GLU A 86 15.89 -9.46 -0.70
C GLU A 86 14.90 -10.34 0.09
N GLU A 87 15.23 -10.71 1.33
CA GLU A 87 14.30 -11.44 2.21
C GLU A 87 13.11 -10.55 2.61
N ALA A 88 13.36 -9.30 3.02
CA ALA A 88 12.31 -8.36 3.37
C ALA A 88 11.36 -8.08 2.20
N ASP A 89 11.91 -7.94 0.98
CA ASP A 89 11.15 -7.78 -0.24
C ASP A 89 10.32 -9.03 -0.56
N ARG A 90 10.87 -10.24 -0.39
CA ARG A 90 10.12 -11.50 -0.54
C ARG A 90 8.97 -11.58 0.45
N GLU A 91 9.21 -11.35 1.74
CA GLU A 91 8.15 -11.33 2.76
C GLU A 91 7.10 -10.26 2.48
N HIS A 92 7.49 -9.12 1.92
CA HIS A 92 6.55 -8.07 1.53
C HIS A 92 5.69 -8.50 0.34
N GLN A 93 6.30 -9.10 -0.69
CA GLN A 93 5.59 -9.61 -1.86
C GLN A 93 4.62 -10.73 -1.49
N GLU A 94 5.02 -11.66 -0.63
CA GLU A 94 4.15 -12.74 -0.15
C GLU A 94 2.93 -12.19 0.59
N ARG A 95 3.13 -11.25 1.52
CA ARG A 95 2.02 -10.59 2.22
C ARG A 95 1.10 -9.82 1.27
N GLN A 96 1.65 -9.14 0.26
CA GLN A 96 0.83 -8.47 -0.75
C GLN A 96 -0.01 -9.47 -1.55
N GLN A 97 0.57 -10.60 -1.93
CA GLN A 97 -0.11 -11.66 -2.68
C GLN A 97 -1.25 -12.27 -1.85
N GLU A 98 -1.02 -12.58 -0.58
CA GLU A 98 -2.04 -13.09 0.34
C GLU A 98 -3.22 -12.12 0.48
N ASN A 99 -2.93 -10.83 0.65
CA ASN A 99 -3.94 -9.78 0.72
C ASN A 99 -4.76 -9.67 -0.57
N TYR A 100 -4.09 -9.75 -1.73
CA TYR A 100 -4.75 -9.73 -3.03
C TYR A 100 -5.70 -10.92 -3.19
N GLU A 101 -5.25 -12.12 -2.85
CA GLU A 101 -6.07 -13.34 -2.94
C GLU A 101 -7.29 -13.28 -2.00
N HIS A 102 -7.11 -12.71 -0.81
CA HIS A 102 -8.19 -12.45 0.13
C HIS A 102 -9.26 -11.50 -0.42
N ASP A 103 -8.81 -10.36 -0.96
CA ASP A 103 -9.69 -9.38 -1.59
C ASP A 103 -10.45 -9.95 -2.79
N GLU A 104 -9.82 -10.86 -3.52
CA GLU A 104 -10.39 -11.52 -4.69
C GLU A 104 -11.44 -12.58 -4.30
N ARG A 105 -11.23 -13.31 -3.19
CA ARG A 105 -12.26 -14.23 -2.63
C ARG A 105 -13.52 -13.46 -2.24
N ILE A 106 -13.37 -12.36 -1.51
CA ILE A 106 -14.50 -11.49 -1.12
C ILE A 106 -15.23 -10.98 -2.37
N ARG A 107 -14.48 -10.48 -3.37
CA ARG A 107 -15.06 -9.97 -4.61
C ARG A 107 -15.88 -11.04 -5.33
N LYS A 108 -15.34 -12.25 -5.49
CA LYS A 108 -16.03 -13.36 -6.17
C LYS A 108 -17.29 -13.78 -5.43
N ALA A 109 -17.24 -13.91 -4.10
CA ALA A 109 -18.39 -14.26 -3.29
C ALA A 109 -19.51 -13.22 -3.40
N CYS A 110 -19.19 -11.93 -3.26
CA CYS A 110 -20.16 -10.85 -3.45
C CYS A 110 -20.74 -10.86 -4.88
N ALA A 111 -19.90 -10.95 -5.91
CA ALA A 111 -20.36 -10.91 -7.30
C ALA A 111 -21.32 -12.06 -7.63
N TYR A 112 -21.05 -13.26 -7.11
CA TYR A 112 -21.92 -14.43 -7.28
C TYR A 112 -23.33 -14.18 -6.71
N HIS A 113 -23.43 -13.67 -5.48
CA HIS A 113 -24.72 -13.44 -4.82
C HIS A 113 -25.47 -12.18 -5.30
N PHE A 114 -24.76 -11.20 -5.88
CA PHE A 114 -25.41 -10.00 -6.43
C PHE A 114 -25.89 -10.19 -7.87
N PHE A 115 -25.11 -10.89 -8.71
CA PHE A 115 -25.33 -10.86 -10.16
C PHE A 115 -25.61 -12.24 -10.78
N THR A 116 -25.19 -13.33 -10.14
CA THR A 116 -25.39 -14.69 -10.69
C THR A 116 -26.59 -15.39 -10.07
N VAL A 117 -26.67 -15.39 -8.73
CA VAL A 117 -27.84 -15.84 -7.97
C VAL A 117 -28.38 -14.59 -7.28
N PRO A 118 -29.20 -13.76 -7.94
CA PRO A 118 -29.58 -12.44 -7.45
C PRO A 118 -30.44 -12.57 -6.18
N ALA A 119 -29.76 -12.78 -5.05
CA ALA A 119 -30.35 -12.92 -3.73
C ALA A 119 -30.75 -11.55 -3.17
N PHE A 120 -30.24 -10.48 -3.78
CA PHE A 120 -30.43 -9.11 -3.37
C PHE A 120 -31.15 -8.32 -4.46
N SER A 121 -32.13 -7.54 -4.04
CA SER A 121 -32.87 -6.63 -4.88
C SER A 121 -33.03 -5.29 -4.17
N ILE A 122 -33.25 -4.24 -4.95
CA ILE A 122 -33.40 -2.87 -4.45
C ILE A 122 -34.73 -2.35 -4.92
N ASP A 123 -35.43 -1.68 -4.02
CA ASP A 123 -36.70 -1.01 -4.28
C ASP A 123 -36.47 0.50 -4.31
N THR A 124 -36.56 1.07 -5.51
CA THR A 124 -36.44 2.52 -5.75
C THR A 124 -37.78 3.17 -6.04
N SER A 125 -38.89 2.44 -5.93
CA SER A 125 -40.25 2.89 -6.29
C SER A 125 -40.66 4.18 -5.58
N LYS A 126 -40.30 4.32 -4.29
CA LYS A 126 -40.49 5.56 -3.52
C LYS A 126 -39.93 6.78 -4.26
N TYR A 127 -38.69 6.69 -4.73
CA TYR A 127 -38.01 7.80 -5.37
C TYR A 127 -38.53 8.04 -6.79
N GLU A 128 -38.94 6.99 -7.49
CA GLU A 128 -39.58 7.11 -8.80
C GLU A 128 -40.86 7.95 -8.72
N VAL A 129 -41.72 7.70 -7.73
CA VAL A 129 -42.93 8.49 -7.48
C VAL A 129 -42.58 9.96 -7.18
N MET A 130 -41.62 10.20 -6.28
CA MET A 130 -41.19 11.57 -5.93
C MET A 130 -40.68 12.35 -7.15
N VAL A 131 -39.88 11.70 -8.00
CA VAL A 131 -39.33 12.32 -9.21
C VAL A 131 -40.43 12.54 -10.26
N GLN A 132 -41.38 11.62 -10.39
CA GLN A 132 -42.50 11.74 -11.33
C GLN A 132 -43.42 12.91 -10.96
N ASP A 133 -43.74 13.08 -9.68
CA ASP A 133 -44.56 14.19 -9.17
C ASP A 133 -43.90 15.57 -9.38
N ALA A 134 -42.57 15.61 -9.34
CA ALA A 134 -41.80 16.83 -9.57
C ALA A 134 -41.43 17.06 -11.05
N ALA A 135 -41.54 16.05 -11.92
CA ALA A 135 -40.94 16.04 -13.25
C ALA A 135 -41.33 17.24 -14.13
N SER A 136 -42.59 17.67 -14.07
CA SER A 136 -43.09 18.80 -14.87
C SER A 136 -42.57 20.16 -14.41
N ARG A 137 -42.10 20.26 -13.17
CA ARG A 137 -41.56 21.50 -12.57
C ARG A 137 -40.07 21.65 -12.76
N PHE A 138 -39.37 20.60 -13.22
CA PHE A 138 -37.94 20.67 -13.45
C PHE A 138 -37.59 21.72 -14.50
N THR A 139 -36.80 22.72 -14.11
CA THR A 139 -36.34 23.79 -15.00
C THR A 139 -35.25 23.33 -15.95
N ASP A 140 -34.47 22.32 -15.56
CA ASP A 140 -33.38 21.74 -16.36
C ASP A 140 -33.64 20.24 -16.65
N PRO A 141 -33.91 19.87 -17.92
CA PRO A 141 -34.10 18.47 -18.33
C PRO A 141 -32.88 17.57 -18.08
N TYR A 142 -31.67 18.12 -18.08
CA TYR A 142 -30.45 17.36 -17.80
C TYR A 142 -30.39 16.94 -16.33
N LYS A 143 -30.79 17.82 -15.41
CA LYS A 143 -30.84 17.49 -13.96
C LYS A 143 -31.88 16.42 -13.66
N LEU A 144 -33.04 16.48 -14.31
CA LEU A 144 -34.05 15.43 -14.21
C LEU A 144 -33.51 14.08 -14.71
N SER A 145 -32.85 14.08 -15.87
CA SER A 145 -32.24 12.86 -16.44
C SER A 145 -31.14 12.30 -15.53
N SER A 146 -30.29 13.17 -14.99
CA SER A 146 -29.24 12.77 -14.04
C SER A 146 -29.81 12.21 -12.74
N LEU A 147 -30.90 12.78 -12.22
CA LEU A 147 -31.55 12.29 -11.01
C LEU A 147 -32.21 10.92 -11.24
N ARG A 148 -32.87 10.73 -12.39
CA ARG A 148 -33.41 9.42 -12.80
C ARG A 148 -32.31 8.36 -12.89
N ARG A 149 -31.20 8.67 -13.55
CA ARG A 149 -30.05 7.77 -13.64
C ARG A 149 -29.44 7.46 -12.27
N TYR A 150 -29.39 8.44 -11.38
CA TYR A 150 -28.97 8.22 -9.99
C TYR A 150 -29.89 7.25 -9.24
N LEU A 151 -31.15 7.09 -9.64
CA LEU A 151 -32.14 6.24 -8.97
C LEU A 151 -32.43 4.93 -9.72
N GLU A 152 -31.82 4.70 -10.88
CA GLU A 152 -31.92 3.43 -11.60
C GLU A 152 -31.48 2.27 -10.70
N SER A 153 -32.32 1.24 -10.61
CA SER A 153 -32.12 0.12 -9.69
C SER A 153 -30.74 -0.54 -9.85
N ASP A 154 -30.28 -0.72 -11.09
CA ASP A 154 -28.96 -1.28 -11.38
C ASP A 154 -27.81 -0.38 -10.88
N GLN A 155 -27.96 0.94 -10.98
CA GLN A 155 -26.97 1.92 -10.49
C GLN A 155 -26.96 1.97 -8.96
N VAL A 156 -28.11 1.83 -8.31
CA VAL A 156 -28.18 1.70 -6.86
C VAL A 156 -27.57 0.38 -6.42
N LEU A 157 -27.86 -0.72 -7.11
CA LEU A 157 -27.35 -2.05 -6.78
C LEU A 157 -25.84 -2.13 -6.93
N GLY A 158 -25.29 -1.55 -8.00
CA GLY A 158 -23.84 -1.42 -8.17
C GLY A 158 -23.18 -0.63 -7.03
N ARG A 159 -23.81 0.44 -6.55
CA ARG A 159 -23.28 1.20 -5.40
C ARG A 159 -23.35 0.43 -4.09
N VAL A 160 -24.45 -0.29 -3.84
CA VAL A 160 -24.56 -1.16 -2.66
C VAL A 160 -23.48 -2.25 -2.73
N TYR A 161 -23.31 -2.90 -3.88
CA TYR A 161 -22.27 -3.91 -4.10
C TYR A 161 -20.87 -3.38 -3.74
N GLU A 162 -20.49 -2.20 -4.27
CA GLU A 162 -19.17 -1.62 -3.98
C GLU A 162 -18.98 -1.29 -2.49
N LYS A 163 -20.04 -0.83 -1.81
CA LYS A 163 -19.99 -0.57 -0.36
C LYS A 163 -19.91 -1.84 0.47
N VAL A 164 -20.68 -2.87 0.13
CA VAL A 164 -20.64 -4.19 0.78
C VAL A 164 -19.25 -4.81 0.62
N LYS A 165 -18.71 -4.82 -0.60
CA LYS A 165 -17.36 -5.31 -0.89
C LYS A 165 -16.32 -4.55 -0.04
N SER A 166 -16.38 -3.22 -0.01
CA SER A 166 -15.46 -2.40 0.78
C SER A 166 -15.60 -2.62 2.28
N ARG A 167 -16.81 -2.86 2.79
CA ARG A 167 -17.05 -3.17 4.21
C ARG A 167 -16.41 -4.51 4.56
N LEU A 168 -16.73 -5.55 3.80
CA LEU A 168 -16.23 -6.90 4.04
C LEU A 168 -14.70 -6.94 3.97
N ARG A 169 -14.06 -6.23 3.04
CA ARG A 169 -12.59 -6.11 3.01
C ARG A 169 -11.96 -5.55 4.29
N ARG A 170 -12.70 -4.72 5.04
CA ARG A 170 -12.20 -4.09 6.29
C ARG A 170 -12.52 -4.88 7.54
N THR A 171 -13.53 -5.76 7.49
CA THR A 171 -14.07 -6.43 8.69
C THR A 171 -13.97 -7.94 8.62
N PHE A 172 -13.67 -8.50 7.45
CA PHE A 172 -13.57 -9.94 7.25
C PHE A 172 -12.11 -10.37 7.39
N ASP A 173 -11.77 -10.83 8.60
CA ASP A 173 -10.39 -11.13 8.98
C ASP A 173 -10.03 -12.62 8.86
N ARG A 174 -10.97 -13.46 8.41
CA ARG A 174 -10.73 -14.90 8.23
C ARG A 174 -9.93 -15.16 6.97
N VAL A 175 -8.61 -15.24 7.12
CA VAL A 175 -7.67 -15.57 6.05
C VAL A 175 -8.01 -16.96 5.48
N GLY A 176 -8.10 -17.06 4.15
CA GLY A 176 -8.40 -18.31 3.44
C GLY A 176 -9.89 -18.58 3.20
N ASP A 177 -10.78 -18.01 4.01
CA ASP A 177 -12.22 -18.20 3.86
C ASP A 177 -12.85 -17.20 2.87
N SER A 178 -14.06 -17.54 2.40
CA SER A 178 -14.93 -16.62 1.69
C SER A 178 -16.09 -16.21 2.59
N PRO A 179 -16.57 -14.95 2.50
CA PRO A 179 -17.71 -14.51 3.30
C PRO A 179 -18.96 -15.33 2.97
N THR A 180 -19.72 -15.66 4.00
CA THR A 180 -20.97 -16.42 3.86
C THR A 180 -22.09 -15.54 3.31
N LEU A 181 -23.16 -16.16 2.82
CA LEU A 181 -24.35 -15.41 2.37
C LEU A 181 -24.95 -14.56 3.49
N GLU A 182 -24.98 -15.06 4.72
CA GLU A 182 -25.52 -14.33 5.88
C GLU A 182 -24.71 -13.07 6.19
N GLU A 183 -23.38 -13.16 6.13
CA GLU A 183 -22.48 -12.01 6.32
C GLU A 183 -22.64 -10.97 5.21
N ILE A 184 -22.77 -11.43 3.96
CA ILE A 184 -23.02 -10.55 2.82
C ILE A 184 -24.39 -9.89 2.94
N ALA A 185 -25.42 -10.61 3.41
CA ALA A 185 -26.76 -10.08 3.63
C ALA A 185 -26.78 -9.02 4.74
N GLN A 186 -26.11 -9.27 5.87
CA GLN A 186 -26.00 -8.30 6.94
C GLN A 186 -25.28 -7.01 6.50
N ALA A 187 -24.20 -7.17 5.71
CA ALA A 187 -23.50 -6.04 5.11
C ALA A 187 -24.40 -5.30 4.09
N PHE A 188 -25.17 -6.04 3.29
CA PHE A 188 -26.13 -5.50 2.33
C PHE A 188 -27.18 -4.63 3.01
N ASP A 189 -27.85 -5.13 4.06
CA ASP A 189 -28.89 -4.38 4.76
C ASP A 189 -28.37 -3.07 5.36
N THR A 190 -27.16 -3.14 5.93
CA THR A 190 -26.50 -1.97 6.50
C THR A 190 -26.18 -0.91 5.44
N GLU A 191 -25.56 -1.32 4.34
CA GLU A 191 -25.15 -0.39 3.28
C GLU A 191 -26.34 0.10 2.44
N MET A 192 -27.36 -0.73 2.23
CA MET A 192 -28.61 -0.34 1.59
C MET A 192 -29.29 0.77 2.39
N THR A 193 -29.42 0.61 3.72
CA THR A 193 -29.99 1.63 4.60
C THR A 193 -29.22 2.96 4.51
N ASN A 194 -27.89 2.89 4.49
CA ASN A 194 -27.05 4.08 4.33
C ASN A 194 -27.25 4.76 2.96
N ILE A 195 -27.34 3.98 1.89
CA ILE A 195 -27.55 4.49 0.53
C ILE A 195 -28.93 5.14 0.40
N TYR A 196 -29.98 4.54 0.95
CA TYR A 196 -31.31 5.15 0.96
C TYR A 196 -31.34 6.45 1.76
N ARG A 197 -30.73 6.50 2.95
CA ARG A 197 -30.63 7.73 3.73
C ARG A 197 -29.95 8.87 2.94
N LEU A 198 -28.90 8.55 2.17
CA LEU A 198 -28.23 9.52 1.30
C LEU A 198 -29.09 9.90 0.09
N ALA A 199 -29.82 8.95 -0.48
CA ALA A 199 -30.74 9.19 -1.58
C ALA A 199 -31.90 10.10 -1.16
N ASP A 200 -32.52 9.88 0.01
CA ASP A 200 -33.55 10.75 0.58
C ASP A 200 -33.08 12.22 0.59
N ALA A 201 -31.93 12.47 1.21
CA ALA A 201 -31.37 13.82 1.29
C ALA A 201 -30.98 14.42 -0.07
N HIS A 202 -30.52 13.59 -1.02
CA HIS A 202 -30.12 14.05 -2.34
C HIS A 202 -31.33 14.37 -3.23
N VAL A 203 -32.35 13.51 -3.22
CA VAL A 203 -33.58 13.68 -4.00
C VAL A 203 -34.33 14.92 -3.54
N ASP A 204 -34.57 15.06 -2.23
CA ASP A 204 -35.25 16.23 -1.66
C ASP A 204 -34.55 17.54 -2.03
N ARG A 205 -33.22 17.57 -1.86
CA ARG A 205 -32.41 18.76 -2.20
C ARG A 205 -32.46 19.07 -3.69
N THR A 206 -32.37 18.05 -4.54
CA THR A 206 -32.35 18.23 -6.00
C THR A 206 -33.69 18.73 -6.51
N ILE A 207 -34.80 18.17 -6.00
CA ILE A 207 -36.15 18.62 -6.34
C ILE A 207 -36.35 20.06 -5.87
N ALA A 208 -36.02 20.39 -4.61
CA ALA A 208 -36.18 21.75 -4.09
C ALA A 208 -35.38 22.80 -4.88
N GLN A 209 -34.21 22.42 -5.40
CA GLN A 209 -33.34 23.33 -6.14
C GLN A 209 -33.75 23.52 -7.61
N TYR A 210 -34.19 22.45 -8.28
CA TYR A 210 -34.37 22.44 -9.73
C TYR A 210 -35.83 22.28 -10.17
N ALA A 211 -36.75 22.04 -9.23
CA ALA A 211 -38.19 21.94 -9.45
C ALA A 211 -38.97 22.70 -8.34
N PRO A 212 -38.78 24.03 -8.23
CA PRO A 212 -39.44 24.86 -7.23
C PRO A 212 -40.97 24.88 -7.36
#